data_AF-A0A9X2ZJE9-F1
#
_entry.id   AF-A0A9X2ZJE9-F1
#
_cell.length_a   1.000
_cell.length_b   1.000
_cell.length_c   1.000
_cell.angle_alpha   90.00
_cell.angle_beta   90.00
_cell.angle_gamma   90.00
#
_symmetry.space_group_name_H-M   'P 1'
#
loop_
_entity.id
_entity.type
_entity.pdbx_description
1 polymer ?
#
loop_
_entity_poly.entity_id
_entity_poly.type
_entity_poly.pdbx_seq_one_letter_code
_entity_poly.pdbx_strand_id
1 'polypeptide(L)'
;MSEKHIVVHGAIVKCKFSVEPKLDKLKVKTHKKHYANDKDASKKLIATDKEVGQTLEKHTFGKCKKQPMGNDYLPCQAVITKWSGFYENITLSNKGKILVEDSKGTCPMGAPDCIEITKHGQVAEPSEQNFMNANVDVQNLINPIIDMRAFQNELNGISEVEK
;
A
#
# COMPACT_ATOMS: atom_id res chain seq x y z
N MET A 1 7.38 -4.95 18.43
CA MET A 1 6.71 -5.57 17.27
C MET A 1 6.46 -4.43 16.29
N SER A 2 7.21 -4.33 15.20
CA SER A 2 6.97 -3.26 14.21
C SER A 2 5.58 -3.46 13.59
N GLU A 3 4.80 -2.39 13.55
CA GLU A 3 3.46 -2.35 12.97
C GLU A 3 3.54 -2.59 11.46
N LYS A 4 3.53 -3.86 11.04
CA LYS A 4 3.63 -4.19 9.63
C LYS A 4 2.34 -3.86 8.91
N HIS A 5 2.42 -3.01 7.89
CA HIS A 5 1.25 -2.63 7.11
C HIS A 5 0.95 -3.65 6.00
N ILE A 6 -0.35 -3.94 5.83
CA ILE A 6 -0.87 -4.77 4.74
C ILE A 6 -0.79 -3.99 3.42
N VAL A 7 -0.46 -4.68 2.34
CA VAL A 7 -0.37 -4.07 1.01
C VAL A 7 -1.75 -4.12 0.36
N VAL A 8 -2.21 -2.99 -0.18
CA VAL A 8 -3.50 -2.87 -0.86
C VAL A 8 -3.35 -2.46 -2.31
N HIS A 9 -4.46 -2.50 -3.05
CA HIS A 9 -4.56 -2.00 -4.41
C HIS A 9 -4.05 -0.56 -4.51
N GLY A 10 -3.17 -0.31 -5.48
CA GLY A 10 -2.51 0.98 -5.66
C GLY A 10 -1.20 1.12 -4.90
N ALA A 11 -0.73 0.05 -4.23
CA ALA A 11 0.60 0.01 -3.64
C ALA A 11 1.68 0.32 -4.68
N ILE A 12 2.68 1.10 -4.26
CA ILE A 12 3.79 1.50 -5.13
C ILE A 12 4.94 0.53 -4.96
N VAL A 13 5.40 -0.04 -6.08
CA VAL A 13 6.54 -0.95 -6.13
C VAL A 13 7.70 -0.33 -6.91
N LYS A 14 8.92 -0.74 -6.55
CA LYS A 14 10.18 -0.36 -7.19
C LYS A 14 11.01 -1.59 -7.53
N CYS A 15 11.76 -1.56 -8.63
CA CYS A 15 12.73 -2.59 -8.96
C CYS A 15 14.15 -2.10 -8.66
N LYS A 16 14.95 -2.91 -7.94
CA LYS A 16 16.36 -2.60 -7.61
C LYS A 16 17.28 -2.47 -8.83
N PHE A 17 16.95 -3.19 -9.89
CA PHE A 17 17.77 -3.26 -11.09
C PHE A 17 17.34 -2.26 -12.16
N SER A 18 16.43 -1.33 -11.85
CA SER A 18 16.12 -0.28 -12.79
C SER A 18 17.27 0.73 -12.90
N VAL A 19 17.61 1.12 -14.13
CA VAL A 19 18.60 2.18 -14.40
C VAL A 19 18.08 3.53 -13.91
N GLU A 20 16.80 3.82 -14.17
CA GLU A 20 16.06 4.95 -13.62
C GLU A 20 14.96 4.41 -12.72
N PRO A 21 14.89 4.78 -11.44
CA PRO A 21 13.91 4.24 -10.52
C PRO A 21 12.49 4.74 -10.87
N LYS A 22 11.83 4.08 -11.82
CA LYS A 22 10.42 4.30 -12.11
C LYS A 22 9.59 3.50 -11.12
N LEU A 23 8.57 4.17 -10.60
CA LEU A 23 7.59 3.62 -9.68
C LEU A 23 6.38 3.13 -10.46
N ASP A 24 5.89 1.94 -10.14
CA ASP A 24 4.67 1.37 -10.72
C ASP A 24 3.67 1.02 -9.61
N LYS A 25 2.40 0.95 -9.98
CA LYS A 25 1.28 0.66 -9.06
C LYS A 25 0.81 -0.78 -9.21
N LEU A 26 0.61 -1.44 -8.08
CA LEU A 26 0.09 -2.81 -8.01
C LEU A 26 -1.43 -2.84 -8.16
N LYS A 27 -1.92 -3.57 -9.16
CA LYS A 27 -3.33 -3.82 -9.42
C LYS A 27 -3.71 -5.25 -9.01
N VAL A 28 -4.54 -5.34 -7.98
CA VAL A 28 -5.06 -6.61 -7.47
C VAL A 28 -6.13 -7.13 -8.43
N LYS A 29 -5.91 -8.30 -9.03
CA LYS A 29 -6.85 -8.95 -9.97
C LYS A 29 -7.41 -10.27 -9.45
N THR A 30 -6.81 -10.85 -8.40
CA THR A 30 -7.13 -12.21 -7.93
C THR A 30 -8.47 -12.33 -7.20
N HIS A 31 -8.95 -11.26 -6.58
CA HIS A 31 -10.20 -11.28 -5.83
C HIS A 31 -10.81 -9.88 -5.70
N LYS A 32 -12.12 -9.86 -5.41
CA LYS A 32 -12.93 -8.63 -5.26
C LYS A 32 -13.66 -8.55 -3.90
N LYS A 33 -13.25 -9.37 -2.92
CA LYS A 33 -14.03 -9.59 -1.69
C LYS A 33 -13.36 -9.10 -0.41
N HIS A 34 -12.04 -8.91 -0.41
CA HIS A 34 -11.29 -8.58 0.80
C HIS A 34 -10.69 -7.19 0.65
N TYR A 35 -11.17 -6.27 1.47
CA TYR A 35 -10.76 -4.88 1.51
C TYR A 35 -10.02 -4.62 2.82
N ALA A 36 -9.01 -3.75 2.79
CA ALA A 36 -8.32 -3.30 3.99
C ALA A 36 -8.39 -1.77 4.08
N ASN A 37 -8.77 -1.29 5.27
CA ASN A 37 -8.78 0.12 5.62
C ASN A 37 -9.64 1.00 4.67
N ASP A 38 -10.79 0.48 4.25
CA ASP A 38 -11.75 1.16 3.38
C ASP A 38 -13.14 1.09 4.03
N LYS A 39 -13.67 2.24 4.46
CA LYS A 39 -15.00 2.33 5.09
C LYS A 39 -16.12 1.88 4.14
N ASP A 40 -15.93 2.09 2.84
CA ASP A 40 -16.92 1.76 1.80
C ASP A 40 -16.65 0.40 1.12
N ALA A 41 -15.59 -0.31 1.53
CA ALA A 41 -15.17 -1.60 0.98
C ALA A 41 -15.21 -1.63 -0.57
N SER A 42 -14.69 -0.59 -1.23
CA SER A 42 -14.91 -0.39 -2.67
C SER A 42 -13.62 -0.36 -3.50
N LYS A 43 -12.52 0.16 -2.96
CA LYS A 43 -11.30 0.48 -3.74
C LYS A 43 -10.03 -0.18 -3.18
N LYS A 44 -9.89 -0.38 -1.87
CA LYS A 44 -8.63 -0.88 -1.26
C LYS A 44 -8.61 -2.40 -1.09
N LEU A 45 -8.61 -3.14 -2.21
CA LEU A 45 -8.49 -4.61 -2.19
C LEU A 45 -7.13 -5.05 -1.64
N ILE A 46 -7.09 -6.09 -0.82
CA ILE A 46 -5.83 -6.62 -0.25
C ILE A 46 -5.01 -7.30 -1.36
N ALA A 47 -3.71 -7.06 -1.41
CA ALA A 47 -2.83 -7.76 -2.34
C ALA A 47 -2.43 -9.14 -1.78
N THR A 48 -2.41 -10.17 -2.63
CA THR A 48 -2.05 -11.54 -2.23
C THR A 48 -0.86 -12.08 -3.01
N ASP A 49 -0.21 -13.12 -2.49
CA ASP A 49 0.91 -13.83 -3.12
C ASP A 49 0.57 -14.41 -4.51
N LYS A 50 -0.72 -14.58 -4.80
CA LYS A 50 -1.23 -15.04 -6.09
C LYS A 50 -1.29 -13.95 -7.16
N GLU A 51 -0.94 -12.71 -6.83
CA GLU A 51 -0.80 -11.62 -7.82
C GLU A 51 0.49 -11.80 -8.64
N VAL A 52 0.52 -12.87 -9.45
CA VAL A 52 1.59 -13.20 -10.39
C VAL A 52 1.20 -12.80 -11.81
N GLY A 53 2.20 -12.54 -12.66
CA GLY A 53 2.02 -12.10 -14.04
C GLY A 53 2.08 -10.58 -14.20
N GLN A 54 1.26 -10.04 -15.11
CA GLN A 54 1.16 -8.61 -15.42
C GLN A 54 0.09 -7.93 -14.54
N THR A 55 0.43 -7.74 -13.26
CA THR A 55 -0.43 -7.13 -12.24
C THR A 55 -0.14 -5.64 -12.02
N LEU A 56 0.86 -5.08 -12.70
CA LEU A 56 1.21 -3.67 -12.60
C LEU A 56 0.48 -2.81 -13.63
N GLU A 57 0.28 -1.52 -13.38
CA GLU A 57 -0.48 -0.64 -14.29
C GLU A 57 0.33 -0.19 -15.52
N LYS A 58 1.61 0.17 -15.33
CA LYS A 58 2.47 0.63 -16.43
C LYS A 58 3.23 -0.51 -17.11
N HIS A 59 3.23 -1.70 -16.49
CA HIS A 59 3.90 -2.90 -16.98
C HIS A 59 5.41 -2.74 -17.20
N THR A 60 6.01 -1.64 -16.75
CA THR A 60 7.42 -1.33 -16.97
C THR A 60 8.02 -0.50 -15.86
N PHE A 61 9.22 -0.89 -15.44
CA PHE A 61 10.06 -0.12 -14.53
C PHE A 61 11.10 0.75 -15.26
N GLY A 62 10.99 0.90 -16.59
CA GLY A 62 11.98 1.59 -17.41
C GLY A 62 12.99 0.61 -18.01
N LYS A 63 14.29 0.87 -17.85
CA LYS A 63 15.38 0.04 -18.41
C LYS A 63 15.97 -0.89 -17.34
N CYS A 64 16.20 -2.15 -17.67
CA CYS A 64 16.70 -3.16 -16.72
C CYS A 64 18.22 -3.35 -16.85
N LYS A 65 18.98 -3.09 -15.76
CA LYS A 65 20.44 -3.34 -15.71
C LYS A 65 20.83 -4.81 -15.94
N LYS A 66 19.90 -5.75 -15.74
CA LYS A 66 20.12 -7.19 -15.94
C LYS A 66 19.89 -7.65 -17.38
N GLN A 67 19.41 -6.77 -18.26
CA GLN A 67 19.21 -7.08 -19.67
C GLN A 67 20.02 -6.12 -20.55
N PRO A 68 21.36 -6.25 -20.60
CA PRO A 68 22.17 -5.48 -21.54
C PRO A 68 21.89 -5.93 -22.98
N MET A 69 21.65 -4.98 -23.89
CA MET A 69 21.56 -5.20 -25.32
C MET A 69 22.48 -4.20 -26.03
N GLY A 70 23.68 -4.67 -26.39
CA GLY A 70 24.70 -3.83 -27.01
C GLY A 70 25.12 -2.68 -26.08
N ASN A 71 24.94 -1.44 -26.55
CA ASN A 71 25.31 -0.21 -25.83
C ASN A 71 24.18 0.35 -24.95
N ASP A 72 23.02 -0.32 -24.90
CA ASP A 72 21.84 0.11 -24.12
C ASP A 72 21.22 -1.07 -23.36
N TYR A 73 20.20 -0.79 -22.56
CA TYR A 73 19.48 -1.79 -21.76
C TYR A 73 18.06 -2.00 -22.30
N LEU A 74 17.61 -3.25 -22.32
CA LEU A 74 16.24 -3.57 -22.73
C LEU A 74 15.20 -3.00 -21.74
N PRO A 75 14.00 -2.66 -22.24
CA PRO A 75 12.89 -2.25 -21.40
C PRO A 75 12.50 -3.40 -20.46
N CYS A 76 12.39 -3.08 -19.17
CA CYS A 76 11.99 -4.01 -18.13
C CYS A 76 10.54 -4.42 -18.35
N GLN A 77 10.29 -5.71 -18.57
CA GLN A 77 8.97 -6.31 -18.47
C GLN A 77 8.67 -6.61 -17.01
N ALA A 78 7.73 -5.87 -16.44
CA ALA A 78 7.40 -5.96 -15.02
C ALA A 78 6.43 -7.13 -14.76
N VAL A 79 6.93 -8.36 -14.96
CA VAL A 79 6.19 -9.60 -14.76
C VAL A 79 6.62 -10.23 -13.44
N ILE A 80 5.68 -10.46 -12.53
CA ILE A 80 5.97 -11.03 -11.22
C ILE A 80 5.78 -12.55 -11.29
N THR A 81 6.83 -13.33 -11.06
CA THR A 81 6.75 -14.80 -11.07
C THR A 81 6.36 -15.36 -9.71
N LYS A 82 6.87 -14.75 -8.64
CA LYS A 82 6.66 -15.20 -7.27
C LYS A 82 6.81 -14.05 -6.28
N TRP A 83 6.02 -14.10 -5.22
CA TRP A 83 6.18 -13.25 -4.03
C TRP A 83 6.84 -14.03 -2.90
N SER A 84 7.66 -13.35 -2.11
CA SER A 84 8.30 -13.82 -0.89
C SER A 84 8.01 -12.85 0.26
N GLY A 85 8.18 -13.29 1.50
CA GLY A 85 7.94 -12.44 2.68
C GLY A 85 6.48 -12.07 2.90
N PHE A 86 5.54 -12.94 2.50
CA PHE A 86 4.11 -12.81 2.80
C PHE A 86 3.79 -13.20 4.24
N TYR A 87 2.62 -12.77 4.74
CA TYR A 87 2.15 -13.12 6.07
C TYR A 87 1.51 -14.51 6.07
N GLU A 88 2.09 -15.46 6.80
CA GLU A 88 1.70 -16.87 6.74
C GLU A 88 0.50 -17.24 7.61
N ASN A 89 0.24 -16.47 8.68
CA ASN A 89 -0.77 -16.81 9.67
C ASN A 89 -2.21 -16.58 9.18
N ILE A 90 -2.41 -15.82 8.08
CA ILE A 90 -3.72 -15.53 7.53
C ILE A 90 -3.76 -15.96 6.07
N THR A 91 -4.73 -16.79 5.74
CA THR A 91 -5.03 -17.21 4.37
C THR A 91 -6.40 -16.66 3.98
N LEU A 92 -6.47 -15.90 2.88
CA LEU A 92 -7.73 -15.37 2.35
C LEU A 92 -8.57 -16.47 1.70
N SER A 93 -9.84 -16.17 1.41
CA SER A 93 -10.76 -17.10 0.75
C SER A 93 -10.30 -17.56 -0.63
N ASN A 94 -9.37 -16.82 -1.26
CA ASN A 94 -8.72 -17.20 -2.52
C ASN A 94 -7.55 -18.18 -2.31
N LYS A 95 -7.33 -18.70 -1.10
CA LYS A 95 -6.14 -19.46 -0.67
C LYS A 95 -4.82 -18.71 -0.87
N GLY A 96 -4.89 -17.38 -0.95
CA GLY A 96 -3.73 -16.50 -1.08
C GLY A 96 -3.32 -15.95 0.28
N LYS A 97 -2.02 -15.81 0.49
CA LYS A 97 -1.42 -15.17 1.67
C LYS A 97 -1.34 -13.67 1.46
N ILE A 98 -1.46 -12.91 2.55
CA ILE A 98 -1.45 -11.44 2.52
C ILE A 98 -0.03 -10.92 2.26
N LEU A 99 0.11 -9.97 1.35
CA LEU A 99 1.36 -9.23 1.17
C LEU A 99 1.49 -8.13 2.24
N VAL A 100 2.67 -8.01 2.81
CA VAL A 100 3.07 -6.98 3.78
C VAL A 100 4.16 -6.09 3.17
N GLU A 101 4.47 -4.97 3.80
CA GLU A 101 5.51 -4.04 3.32
C GLU A 101 6.88 -4.68 3.06
N ASP A 102 7.23 -5.71 3.82
CA ASP A 102 8.48 -6.47 3.65
C ASP A 102 8.43 -7.48 2.51
N SER A 103 7.26 -7.70 1.91
CA SER A 103 7.10 -8.67 0.82
C SER A 103 7.86 -8.22 -0.42
N LYS A 104 8.54 -9.18 -1.05
CA LYS A 104 9.37 -8.93 -2.23
C LYS A 104 8.89 -9.77 -3.41
N GLY A 105 8.97 -9.19 -4.60
CA GLY A 105 8.58 -9.84 -5.85
C GLY A 105 9.81 -10.29 -6.64
N THR A 106 9.69 -11.43 -7.31
CA THR A 106 10.69 -11.94 -8.25
C THR A 106 10.23 -11.70 -9.69
N CYS A 107 11.16 -11.30 -10.56
CA CYS A 107 10.97 -11.12 -12.01
C CYS A 107 11.78 -12.19 -12.75
N PRO A 108 11.30 -12.74 -13.89
CA PRO A 108 12.01 -13.79 -14.62
C PRO A 108 13.38 -13.35 -15.17
N MET A 109 13.56 -12.05 -15.41
CA MET A 109 14.81 -11.48 -15.93
C MET A 109 15.74 -10.96 -14.83
N GLY A 110 15.24 -10.86 -13.60
CA GLY A 110 15.95 -10.30 -12.46
C GLY A 110 16.54 -11.37 -11.54
N ALA A 111 17.10 -10.92 -10.42
CA ALA A 111 17.41 -11.80 -9.30
C ALA A 111 16.13 -12.16 -8.52
N PRO A 112 16.14 -13.24 -7.71
CA PRO A 112 15.11 -13.45 -6.70
C PRO A 112 14.97 -12.18 -5.82
N ASP A 113 13.73 -11.82 -5.50
CA ASP A 113 13.38 -10.68 -4.63
C ASP A 113 13.85 -9.29 -5.13
N CYS A 114 13.80 -9.09 -6.44
CA CYS A 114 14.23 -7.83 -7.08
C CYS A 114 13.23 -6.67 -6.96
N ILE A 115 11.94 -6.95 -6.74
CA ILE A 115 10.87 -5.94 -6.62
C ILE A 115 10.58 -5.72 -5.14
N GLU A 116 10.64 -4.47 -4.70
CA GLU A 116 10.33 -4.05 -3.33
C GLU A 116 9.10 -3.15 -3.30
N ILE A 117 8.32 -3.28 -2.24
CA ILE A 117 7.15 -2.43 -1.98
C ILE A 117 7.66 -1.17 -1.27
N THR A 118 7.37 -0.01 -1.84
CA THR A 118 7.79 1.31 -1.29
C THR A 118 6.66 1.99 -0.55
N LYS A 119 5.43 1.87 -1.06
CA LYS A 119 4.24 2.33 -0.36
C LYS A 119 3.22 1.21 -0.36
N HIS A 120 2.74 0.85 0.82
CA HIS A 120 1.73 -0.19 1.01
C HIS A 120 0.35 0.19 0.42
N GLY A 121 0.14 1.47 0.07
CA GLY A 121 -1.05 1.95 -0.65
C GLY A 121 -2.26 2.23 0.24
N GLN A 122 -2.18 1.92 1.54
CA GLN A 122 -3.20 2.34 2.48
C GLN A 122 -3.07 3.84 2.75
N VAL A 123 -4.22 4.49 2.89
CA VAL A 123 -4.31 5.86 3.37
C VAL A 123 -4.91 5.77 4.76
N ALA A 124 -4.15 6.18 5.78
CA ALA A 124 -4.64 6.29 7.14
C ALA A 124 -5.69 7.41 7.17
N GLU A 125 -6.94 7.03 7.38
CA GLU A 125 -8.02 7.98 7.61
C GLU A 125 -8.18 8.14 9.12
N PRO A 126 -8.08 9.36 9.66
CA PRO A 126 -8.31 9.58 11.07
C PRO A 126 -9.76 9.18 11.40
N SER A 127 -9.91 8.28 12.37
CA SER A 127 -11.21 7.91 12.91
C SER A 127 -11.66 8.94 13.95
N GLU A 128 -12.94 8.96 14.28
CA GLU A 128 -13.48 9.78 15.38
C GLU A 128 -12.72 9.52 16.68
N GLN A 129 -12.34 8.27 16.96
CA GLN A 129 -11.52 7.92 18.10
C GLN A 129 -10.11 8.55 18.06
N ASN A 130 -9.51 8.73 16.87
CA ASN A 130 -8.25 9.44 16.72
C ASN A 130 -8.40 10.92 17.07
N PHE A 131 -9.52 11.53 16.69
CA PHE A 131 -9.83 12.92 17.06
C PHE A 131 -10.07 13.04 18.56
N MET A 132 -10.79 12.11 19.18
CA MET A 132 -11.03 12.07 20.63
C MET A 132 -9.76 11.88 21.47
N ASN A 133 -8.82 11.05 20.99
CA ASN A 133 -7.56 10.81 21.68
C ASN A 133 -6.49 11.87 21.37
N ALA A 134 -6.74 12.80 20.45
CA ALA A 134 -5.80 13.84 20.09
C ALA A 134 -5.71 14.91 21.19
N ASN A 135 -4.49 15.38 21.47
CA ASN A 135 -4.29 16.48 22.40
C ASN A 135 -4.81 17.79 21.78
N VAL A 136 -5.82 18.37 22.42
CA VAL A 136 -6.55 19.56 21.96
C VAL A 136 -5.63 20.78 21.83
N ASP A 137 -4.73 21.00 22.81
CA ASP A 137 -3.86 22.17 22.83
C ASP A 137 -2.85 22.15 21.67
N VAL A 138 -2.30 20.96 21.38
CA VAL A 138 -1.37 20.77 20.26
C VAL A 138 -2.08 20.93 18.92
N GLN A 139 -3.27 20.36 18.78
CA GLN A 139 -4.03 20.44 17.53
C GLN A 139 -4.55 21.86 17.26
N ASN A 140 -4.97 22.60 18.28
CA ASN A 140 -5.37 24.01 18.14
C ASN A 140 -4.20 24.92 17.73
N LEU A 141 -2.96 24.60 18.15
CA LEU A 141 -1.76 25.34 17.73
C LEU A 141 -1.41 25.08 16.26
N ILE A 142 -1.54 23.82 15.81
CA ILE A 142 -1.22 23.41 14.44
C ILE A 142 -2.34 23.83 13.47
N ASN A 143 -3.59 23.75 13.92
CA ASN A 143 -4.77 24.02 13.12
C ASN A 143 -5.64 25.13 13.74
N PRO A 144 -5.23 26.40 13.61
CA PRO A 144 -5.89 27.54 14.28
C PRO A 144 -7.28 27.87 13.72
N ILE A 145 -7.72 27.21 12.64
CA ILE A 145 -9.03 27.43 12.03
C ILE A 145 -10.11 26.56 12.70
N ILE A 146 -9.72 25.42 13.29
CA ILE A 146 -10.64 24.46 13.88
C ILE A 146 -10.46 24.48 15.40
N ASP A 147 -11.52 24.80 16.14
CA ASP A 147 -11.53 24.55 17.58
C ASP A 147 -11.76 23.06 17.82
N MET A 148 -10.68 22.36 18.16
CA MET A 148 -10.71 20.92 18.39
C MET A 148 -11.53 20.53 19.61
N ARG A 149 -11.76 21.44 20.56
CA ARG A 149 -12.61 21.17 21.74
C ARG A 149 -14.07 21.14 21.34
N ALA A 150 -14.53 22.14 20.59
CA ALA A 150 -15.87 22.17 20.03
C ALA A 150 -16.11 20.96 19.11
N PHE A 151 -15.13 20.63 18.26
CA PHE A 151 -15.20 19.49 17.35
C PHE A 151 -15.29 18.14 18.09
N GLN A 152 -14.52 17.93 19.16
CA GLN A 152 -14.63 16.72 20.00
C GLN A 152 -15.99 16.62 20.71
N ASN A 153 -16.54 17.75 21.17
CA ASN A 153 -17.86 17.78 21.82
C ASN A 153 -18.99 17.38 20.84
N GLU A 154 -18.95 17.88 19.61
CA GLU A 154 -19.88 17.51 18.55
C GLU A 154 -19.81 15.99 18.25
N LEU A 155 -18.61 15.42 18.17
CA LEU A 155 -18.41 13.98 17.93
C LEU A 155 -18.95 13.10 19.06
N ASN A 156 -18.98 13.58 20.31
CA ASN A 156 -19.54 12.84 21.44
C ASN A 156 -21.07 12.93 21.54
N GLY A 157 -21.73 13.65 20.63
CA GLY A 157 -23.18 13.87 20.70
C GLY A 157 -23.61 14.71 21.90
N ILE A 158 -22.66 15.44 22.51
CA ILE A 158 -22.97 16.44 23.53
C ILE A 158 -23.34 17.70 22.74
N SER A 159 -24.63 17.86 22.44
CA SER A 159 -25.15 19.15 22.01
C SER A 159 -24.76 20.17 23.09
N GLU A 160 -23.99 21.19 22.73
CA GLU A 160 -23.77 22.33 23.61
C GLU A 160 -25.13 22.90 23.98
N VAL A 161 -25.58 22.56 25.19
CA VAL A 161 -26.61 23.30 25.89
C VAL A 161 -26.02 24.68 26.12
N GLU A 162 -26.59 25.66 25.42
CA GLU A 162 -26.62 27.09 25.70
C GLU A 162 -25.54 27.63 26.66
N LYS A 163 -24.71 28.54 26.15
CA LYS A 163 -24.61 29.92 26.67
C LYS A 163 -23.83 30.85 25.75
#